data_AF-A0A6A4D1Q9-F1
#
_entry.id   AF-A0A6A4D1Q9-F1
#
_cell.length_a   1.000
_cell.length_b   1.000
_cell.length_c   1.000
_cell.angle_alpha   90.00
_cell.angle_beta   90.00
_cell.angle_gamma   90.00
#
_symmetry.space_group_name_H-M   'P 1'
#
loop_
_entity.id
_entity.type
_entity.pdbx_description
1 polymer ?
#
loop_
_entity_poly.entity_id
_entity_poly.type
_entity_poly.pdbx_seq_one_letter_code
_entity_poly.pdbx_strand_id
1 'polypeptide(L)'
;MGIPSYASTCSTPIINFSGYYRKRAASVELPEATAWLEHLQLSLRTVTSAGSGGKGTRVQYEVRASYAPPNCCQDVPELVWTVARPFDAYRRFRKQLMRRLQRGHACPAECKWLYVVVKNHFPKPKLLAANSPRTTEARRQALVRVLRTLQASLVNRGNQGCNVLVHGVCREFVTFILGENAKLPDVAMALCGCSSDQSTRDSSASFMSECSDDEDYCEDISPFDDMYGCRSGRGYCKSDSGQ
;
A
#
# COMPACT_ATOMS: atom_id res chain seq x y z
N MET A 1 -17.25 -75.62 40.22
CA MET A 1 -17.91 -74.52 40.98
C MET A 1 -16.98 -73.33 40.88
N GLY A 2 -17.10 -72.37 39.96
CA GLY A 2 -18.23 -71.50 39.69
C GLY A 2 -17.87 -70.10 40.22
N ILE A 3 -17.14 -69.29 39.43
CA ILE A 3 -16.88 -67.87 39.74
C ILE A 3 -17.27 -67.04 38.50
N PRO A 4 -18.17 -66.05 38.63
CA PRO A 4 -18.61 -65.24 37.50
C PRO A 4 -17.62 -64.11 37.16
N SER A 5 -17.33 -63.98 35.87
CA SER A 5 -16.66 -62.81 35.28
C SER A 5 -17.60 -61.61 35.29
N TYR A 6 -17.24 -60.55 36.03
CA TYR A 6 -17.82 -59.23 35.85
C TYR A 6 -16.89 -58.39 34.98
N ALA A 7 -17.21 -58.28 33.69
CA ALA A 7 -16.63 -57.25 32.83
C ALA A 7 -17.31 -55.91 33.16
N SER A 8 -16.60 -55.07 33.93
CA SER A 8 -17.00 -53.68 34.16
C SER A 8 -16.58 -52.85 32.95
N THR A 9 -17.53 -52.49 32.10
CA THR A 9 -17.31 -51.54 31.00
C THR A 9 -17.31 -50.12 31.56
N CYS A 10 -16.12 -49.59 31.83
CA CYS A 10 -15.95 -48.17 32.11
C CYS A 10 -16.06 -47.37 30.80
N SER A 11 -17.29 -47.02 30.41
CA SER A 11 -17.56 -46.04 29.36
C SER A 11 -17.03 -44.68 29.80
N THR A 12 -15.90 -44.26 29.22
CA THR A 12 -15.43 -42.87 29.33
C THR A 12 -16.39 -41.96 28.56
N PRO A 13 -16.91 -40.87 29.16
CA PRO A 13 -17.65 -39.88 28.38
C PRO A 13 -16.68 -39.18 27.42
N ILE A 14 -17.02 -39.18 26.13
CA ILE A 14 -16.39 -38.32 25.14
C ILE A 14 -16.69 -36.88 25.56
N ILE A 15 -15.71 -36.18 26.13
CA ILE A 15 -15.80 -34.76 26.44
C ILE A 15 -15.90 -34.04 25.11
N ASN A 16 -17.14 -33.74 24.71
CA ASN A 16 -17.45 -32.94 23.55
C ASN A 16 -17.05 -31.50 23.91
N PHE A 17 -15.80 -31.13 23.61
CA PHE A 17 -15.34 -29.76 23.71
C PHE A 17 -16.13 -28.93 22.72
N SER A 18 -17.20 -28.36 23.28
CA SER A 18 -18.14 -27.44 22.69
C SER A 18 -17.43 -26.47 21.74
N GLY A 19 -18.04 -26.24 20.58
CA GLY A 19 -17.56 -25.37 19.50
C GLY A 19 -17.39 -23.89 19.86
N TYR A 20 -17.30 -23.54 21.15
CA TYR A 20 -17.09 -22.18 21.65
C TYR A 20 -15.66 -21.65 21.48
N TYR A 21 -14.70 -22.47 21.05
CA TYR A 21 -13.32 -22.01 20.77
C TYR A 21 -12.90 -22.06 19.30
N ARG A 22 -13.78 -22.45 18.36
CA ARG A 22 -13.52 -22.25 16.92
C ARG A 22 -14.32 -21.07 16.41
N LYS A 23 -14.09 -19.89 17.00
CA LYS A 23 -14.04 -18.69 16.16
C LYS A 23 -12.90 -18.93 15.18
N ARG A 24 -13.21 -19.51 14.01
CA ARG A 24 -12.31 -19.37 12.85
C ARG A 24 -12.00 -17.88 12.80
N ALA A 25 -10.73 -17.52 12.87
CA ALA A 25 -10.33 -16.16 12.59
C ALA A 25 -11.03 -15.79 11.30
N ALA A 26 -12.01 -14.87 11.37
CA ALA A 26 -12.49 -14.20 10.18
C ALA A 26 -11.22 -13.75 9.46
N SER A 27 -11.11 -14.06 8.17
CA SER A 27 -9.96 -13.66 7.37
C SER A 27 -9.76 -12.17 7.60
N VAL A 28 -8.76 -11.81 8.42
CA VAL A 28 -8.48 -10.41 8.69
C VAL A 28 -8.07 -9.84 7.36
N GLU A 29 -8.95 -9.00 6.80
CA GLU A 29 -8.65 -8.26 5.59
C GLU A 29 -7.41 -7.41 5.88
N LEU A 30 -6.49 -7.40 4.92
CA LEU A 30 -5.28 -6.61 5.07
C LEU A 30 -5.69 -5.13 5.03
N PRO A 31 -5.20 -4.29 5.95
CA PRO A 31 -5.34 -2.84 5.82
C PRO A 31 -4.86 -2.39 4.44
N GLU A 32 -5.54 -1.42 3.84
CA GLU A 32 -5.24 -0.89 2.51
C GLU A 32 -3.75 -0.62 2.31
N ALA A 33 -3.11 0.01 3.30
CA ALA A 33 -1.68 0.32 3.31
C ALA A 33 -0.75 -0.89 3.10
N THR A 34 -1.22 -2.11 3.37
CA THR A 34 -0.48 -3.38 3.22
C THR A 34 -1.10 -4.32 2.20
N ALA A 35 -2.38 -4.19 1.86
CA ALA A 35 -3.09 -5.08 0.96
C ALA A 35 -2.50 -5.10 -0.45
N TRP A 36 -2.16 -3.91 -0.99
CA TRP A 36 -1.54 -3.81 -2.32
C TRP A 36 -0.14 -4.46 -2.37
N LEU A 37 0.56 -4.58 -1.23
CA LEU A 37 1.84 -5.28 -1.16
C LEU A 37 1.70 -6.79 -1.38
N GLU A 38 0.51 -7.38 -1.20
CA GLU A 38 0.28 -8.82 -1.44
C GLU A 38 0.43 -9.16 -2.94
N HIS A 39 0.08 -8.22 -3.82
CA HIS A 39 0.12 -8.37 -5.27
C HIS A 39 1.34 -7.70 -5.91
N LEU A 40 2.27 -7.23 -5.09
CA LEU A 40 3.51 -6.61 -5.53
C LEU A 40 4.58 -7.68 -5.81
N GLN A 41 5.19 -7.64 -6.98
CA GLN A 41 6.34 -8.48 -7.30
C GLN A 41 7.62 -7.65 -7.26
N LEU A 42 8.60 -8.10 -6.47
CA LEU A 42 9.90 -7.44 -6.33
C LEU A 42 11.02 -8.25 -6.96
N SER A 43 11.79 -7.59 -7.83
CA SER A 43 13.05 -8.08 -8.36
C SER A 43 14.14 -7.03 -8.19
N LEU A 44 15.41 -7.47 -8.18
CA LEU A 44 16.55 -6.59 -7.99
C LEU A 44 17.63 -6.90 -9.02
N ARG A 45 18.07 -5.88 -9.74
CA ARG A 45 19.19 -5.95 -10.69
C ARG A 45 20.34 -5.06 -10.25
N THR A 46 21.53 -5.41 -10.72
CA THR A 46 22.72 -4.58 -10.58
C THR A 46 22.84 -3.71 -11.81
N VAL A 47 23.02 -2.40 -11.61
CA VAL A 47 23.31 -1.45 -12.69
C VAL A 47 24.69 -0.87 -12.45
N THR A 48 25.55 -0.97 -13.45
CA THR A 48 26.90 -0.41 -13.43
C THR A 48 27.01 0.67 -14.49
N SER A 49 27.45 1.87 -14.09
CA SER A 49 27.76 2.94 -15.03
C SER A 49 29.21 3.37 -14.92
N ALA A 50 29.78 3.82 -16.04
CA ALA A 50 31.05 4.50 -16.04
C ALA A 50 30.92 5.80 -15.24
N GLY A 51 31.83 6.04 -14.30
CA GLY A 51 31.87 7.32 -13.61
C GLY A 51 32.41 8.41 -14.55
N SER A 52 31.84 9.61 -14.49
CA SER A 52 32.41 10.76 -15.19
C SER A 52 33.70 11.21 -14.48
N GLY A 53 34.73 11.55 -15.25
CA GLY A 53 35.95 12.19 -14.75
C GLY A 53 36.93 11.28 -13.99
N GLY A 54 37.13 10.03 -14.43
CA GLY A 54 38.16 9.13 -13.85
C GLY A 54 37.81 8.52 -12.48
N LYS A 55 36.67 8.89 -11.89
CA LYS A 55 36.08 8.15 -10.77
C LYS A 55 35.58 6.81 -11.31
N GLY A 56 36.07 5.71 -10.72
CA GLY A 56 35.77 4.34 -11.19
C GLY A 56 34.29 3.97 -11.26
N THR A 57 34.00 2.72 -11.61
CA THR A 57 32.64 2.23 -11.86
C THR A 57 31.68 2.52 -10.72
N ARG A 58 30.55 3.17 -11.03
CA ARG A 58 29.45 3.40 -10.09
C ARG A 58 28.51 2.21 -10.12
N VAL A 59 28.34 1.55 -8.98
CA VAL A 59 27.44 0.41 -8.81
C VAL A 59 26.17 0.84 -8.10
N GLN A 60 25.02 0.56 -8.70
CA GLN A 60 23.70 0.75 -8.12
C GLN A 60 22.92 -0.56 -8.11
N TYR A 61 21.99 -0.68 -7.18
CA TYR A 61 21.04 -1.78 -7.10
C TYR A 61 19.67 -1.21 -7.39
N GLU A 62 19.08 -1.69 -8.48
CA GLU A 62 17.79 -1.23 -8.96
C GLU A 62 16.71 -2.22 -8.58
N VAL A 63 15.75 -1.75 -7.79
CA VAL A 63 14.51 -2.47 -7.50
C VAL A 63 13.59 -2.29 -8.69
N ARG A 64 13.15 -3.39 -9.30
CA ARG A 64 12.03 -3.39 -10.23
C ARG A 64 10.83 -3.96 -9.51
N ALA A 65 9.77 -3.18 -9.46
CA ALA A 65 8.52 -3.51 -8.83
C ALA A 65 7.41 -3.59 -9.89
N SER A 66 6.57 -4.61 -9.75
CA SER A 66 5.42 -4.90 -10.61
C SER A 66 4.19 -5.02 -9.73
N TYR A 67 3.13 -4.30 -10.02
CA TYR A 67 1.87 -4.39 -9.31
C TYR A 67 0.75 -4.75 -10.28
N ALA A 68 0.12 -5.90 -10.03
CA ALA A 68 -1.06 -6.36 -10.75
C ALA A 68 -2.24 -6.33 -9.76
N PRO A 69 -3.04 -5.27 -9.73
CA PRO A 69 -4.13 -5.16 -8.78
C PRO A 69 -5.16 -6.30 -8.99
N PRO A 70 -5.61 -6.94 -7.90
CA PRO A 70 -6.60 -8.00 -7.99
C PRO A 70 -7.95 -7.39 -8.38
N ASN A 71 -8.73 -8.12 -9.19
CA ASN A 71 -10.14 -7.82 -9.50
C ASN A 71 -10.41 -6.58 -10.37
N CYS A 72 -9.41 -6.03 -11.06
CA CYS A 72 -9.68 -4.98 -12.04
C CYS A 72 -10.31 -5.58 -13.29
N CYS A 73 -11.26 -4.86 -13.90
CA CYS A 73 -11.78 -5.19 -15.23
C CYS A 73 -10.59 -5.37 -16.18
N GLN A 74 -10.71 -6.30 -17.13
CA GLN A 74 -9.62 -6.95 -17.91
C GLN A 74 -8.60 -6.02 -18.63
N ASP A 75 -8.70 -4.70 -18.49
CA ASP A 75 -7.94 -3.70 -19.23
C ASP A 75 -7.00 -2.83 -18.36
N VAL A 76 -6.86 -3.07 -17.04
CA VAL A 76 -5.89 -2.30 -16.24
C VAL A 76 -4.46 -2.87 -16.47
N PRO A 77 -3.53 -2.08 -17.03
CA PRO A 77 -2.18 -2.54 -17.29
C PRO A 77 -1.41 -2.76 -15.99
N GLU A 78 -0.53 -3.76 -15.98
CA GLU A 78 0.42 -3.99 -14.90
C GLU A 78 1.28 -2.73 -14.67
N LEU A 79 1.29 -2.21 -13.44
CA LEU A 79 2.13 -1.07 -13.10
C LEU A 79 3.54 -1.56 -12.82
N VAL A 80 4.49 -1.12 -13.64
CA VAL A 80 5.90 -1.47 -13.49
C VAL A 80 6.73 -0.21 -13.29
N TRP A 81 7.51 -0.17 -12.22
CA TRP A 81 8.46 0.93 -11.97
C TRP A 81 9.80 0.41 -11.49
N THR A 82 10.80 1.28 -11.58
CA THR A 82 12.16 0.97 -11.15
C THR A 82 12.73 2.07 -10.27
N VAL A 83 13.53 1.69 -9.28
CA VAL A 83 14.22 2.62 -8.38
C VAL A 83 15.67 2.19 -8.21
N ALA A 84 16.58 2.92 -8.84
CA ALA A 84 18.02 2.68 -8.76
C ALA A 84 18.64 3.41 -7.56
N ARG A 85 19.31 2.68 -6.66
CA ARG A 85 19.97 3.28 -5.49
C ARG A 85 21.39 2.73 -5.27
N PRO A 86 22.35 3.58 -4.84
CA PRO A 86 23.68 3.09 -4.43
C PRO A 86 23.58 2.26 -3.14
N PHE A 87 24.60 1.45 -2.85
CA PHE A 87 24.61 0.59 -1.66
C PHE A 87 24.39 1.36 -0.34
N ASP A 88 24.92 2.58 -0.24
CA ASP A 88 24.76 3.39 0.96
C ASP A 88 23.31 3.77 1.26
N ALA A 89 22.44 3.87 0.25
CA ALA A 89 21.01 4.06 0.47
C ALA A 89 20.40 2.86 1.19
N TYR A 90 20.77 1.62 0.81
CA TYR A 90 20.33 0.40 1.49
C TYR A 90 20.86 0.32 2.93
N ARG A 91 22.07 0.84 3.19
CA ARG A 91 22.61 0.94 4.55
C ARG A 91 21.81 1.92 5.41
N ARG A 92 21.39 3.06 4.85
CA ARG A 92 20.51 4.02 5.55
C ARG A 92 19.13 3.41 5.79
N PHE A 93 18.57 2.73 4.80
CA PHE A 93 17.31 2.01 4.91
C PHE A 93 17.34 0.97 6.03
N ARG A 94 18.39 0.13 6.09
CA ARG A 94 18.61 -0.79 7.21
C ARG A 94 18.59 -0.06 8.56
N LYS A 95 19.29 1.08 8.69
CA LYS A 95 19.29 1.87 9.93
C LYS A 95 17.89 2.39 10.28
N GLN A 96 17.11 2.83 9.30
CA GLN A 96 15.72 3.26 9.50
C GLN A 96 14.86 2.09 10.00
N LEU A 97 14.90 0.94 9.33
CA LEU A 97 14.18 -0.27 9.75
C LEU A 97 14.52 -0.68 11.18
N MET A 98 15.82 -0.73 11.51
CA MET A 98 16.29 -1.13 12.84
C MET A 98 15.85 -0.15 13.94
N ARG A 99 15.68 1.13 13.62
CA ARG A 99 15.10 2.12 14.54
C ARG A 99 13.60 1.91 14.71
N ARG A 100 12.86 1.64 13.62
CA ARG A 100 11.41 1.42 13.66
C ARG A 100 11.04 0.14 14.40
N LEU A 101 11.74 -0.97 14.13
CA LEU A 101 11.50 -2.26 14.76
C LEU A 101 11.73 -2.23 16.27
N GLN A 102 12.51 -1.27 16.77
CA GLN A 102 12.87 -1.06 18.18
C GLN A 102 13.54 -2.29 18.83
N ARG A 103 14.65 -2.08 19.53
CA ARG A 103 15.27 -3.16 20.30
C ARG A 103 14.36 -3.49 21.49
N GLY A 104 13.76 -4.68 21.48
CA GLY A 104 12.95 -5.15 22.61
C GLY A 104 11.46 -4.85 22.52
N HIS A 105 10.93 -4.48 21.35
CA HIS A 105 9.49 -4.41 21.14
C HIS A 105 8.84 -5.77 21.43
N ALA A 106 7.96 -5.82 22.41
CA ALA A 106 7.22 -7.01 22.82
C ALA A 106 5.82 -6.97 22.20
N CYS A 107 5.56 -7.90 21.29
CA CYS A 107 4.25 -8.10 20.66
C CYS A 107 4.14 -9.56 20.18
N PRO A 108 2.92 -10.04 19.89
CA PRO A 108 2.74 -11.38 19.31
C PRO A 108 3.16 -11.47 17.83
N ALA A 109 3.46 -10.34 17.17
CA ALA A 109 3.88 -10.28 15.78
C ALA A 109 5.39 -10.59 15.60
N GLU A 110 5.82 -10.69 14.34
CA GLU A 110 7.18 -11.09 13.96
C GLU A 110 8.27 -10.04 14.23
N CYS A 111 7.97 -8.90 14.86
CA CYS A 111 8.91 -7.78 15.06
C CYS A 111 10.29 -8.20 15.57
N LYS A 112 10.34 -9.07 16.59
CA LYS A 112 11.60 -9.56 17.18
C LYS A 112 12.40 -10.37 16.17
N TRP A 113 11.73 -11.27 15.44
CA TRP A 113 12.36 -12.07 14.40
C TRP A 113 12.84 -11.19 13.24
N LEU A 114 12.01 -10.28 12.76
CA LEU A 114 12.33 -9.39 11.65
C LEU A 114 13.51 -8.47 11.99
N TYR A 115 13.61 -8.00 13.24
CA TYR A 115 14.78 -7.28 13.72
C TYR A 115 16.07 -8.11 13.57
N VAL A 116 16.04 -9.38 13.98
CA VAL A 116 17.18 -10.30 13.83
C VAL A 116 17.51 -10.52 12.36
N VAL A 117 16.50 -10.70 11.51
CA VAL A 117 16.67 -10.88 10.07
C VAL A 117 17.36 -9.68 9.44
N VAL A 118 16.83 -8.47 9.66
CA VAL A 118 17.39 -7.21 9.14
C VAL A 118 18.79 -6.96 9.71
N LYS A 119 19.04 -7.34 10.96
CA LYS A 119 20.36 -7.22 11.57
C LYS A 119 21.38 -8.14 10.90
N ASN A 120 21.04 -9.40 10.67
CA ASN A 120 22.02 -10.43 10.33
C ASN A 120 22.16 -10.69 8.83
N HIS A 121 21.09 -10.56 8.05
CA HIS A 121 21.09 -10.88 6.63
C HIS A 121 21.35 -9.68 5.71
N PHE A 122 21.26 -8.45 6.22
CA PHE A 122 21.69 -7.31 5.43
C PHE A 122 23.20 -7.41 5.13
N PRO A 123 23.61 -7.21 3.87
CA PRO A 123 25.01 -7.26 3.50
C PRO A 123 25.83 -6.21 4.27
N LYS A 124 27.00 -6.63 4.75
CA LYS A 124 27.95 -5.75 5.43
C LYS A 124 28.78 -4.95 4.40
N PRO A 125 29.17 -3.71 4.73
CA PRO A 125 30.14 -2.98 3.91
C PRO A 125 31.46 -3.76 3.87
N LYS A 126 32.08 -3.83 2.70
CA LYS A 126 33.45 -4.33 2.53
C LYS A 126 34.33 -3.16 2.16
N LEU A 127 35.46 -3.02 2.84
CA LEU A 127 36.43 -1.94 2.57
C LEU A 127 37.29 -2.23 1.34
N LEU A 128 37.55 -3.51 1.05
CA LEU A 128 38.32 -3.97 -0.10
C LEU A 128 37.39 -4.60 -1.15
N ALA A 129 37.71 -4.38 -2.43
CA ALA A 129 36.99 -4.94 -3.57
C ALA A 129 35.46 -4.74 -3.48
N ALA A 130 35.03 -3.58 -3.00
CA ALA A 130 33.63 -3.29 -2.72
C ALA A 130 32.72 -3.42 -3.95
N ASN A 131 33.27 -3.22 -5.15
CA ASN A 131 32.54 -3.26 -6.41
C ASN A 131 32.92 -4.46 -7.29
N SER A 132 33.64 -5.45 -6.76
CA SER A 132 33.94 -6.65 -7.54
C SER A 132 32.66 -7.39 -7.93
N PRO A 133 32.59 -8.03 -9.12
CA PRO A 133 31.37 -8.71 -9.59
C PRO A 133 30.80 -9.69 -8.56
N ARG A 134 31.67 -10.50 -7.92
CA ARG A 134 31.28 -11.43 -6.86
C ARG A 134 30.68 -10.73 -5.64
N THR A 135 31.27 -9.63 -5.19
CA THR A 135 30.75 -8.87 -4.04
C THR A 135 29.41 -8.22 -4.38
N THR A 136 29.31 -7.63 -5.57
CA THR A 136 28.09 -6.96 -6.04
C THR A 136 26.95 -7.95 -6.20
N GLU A 137 27.18 -9.13 -6.78
CA GLU A 137 26.14 -10.16 -6.92
C GLU A 137 25.69 -10.72 -5.56
N ALA A 138 26.63 -11.03 -4.65
CA ALA A 138 26.29 -11.49 -3.31
C ALA A 138 25.46 -10.44 -2.54
N ARG A 139 25.79 -9.14 -2.71
CA ARG A 139 24.99 -8.04 -2.15
C ARG A 139 23.60 -7.99 -2.77
N ARG A 140 23.48 -8.07 -4.09
CA ARG A 140 22.19 -8.06 -4.80
C ARG A 140 21.28 -9.17 -4.27
N GLN A 141 21.79 -10.40 -4.16
CA GLN A 141 21.03 -11.53 -3.63
C GLN A 141 20.60 -11.32 -2.18
N ALA A 142 21.48 -10.82 -1.31
CA ALA A 142 21.12 -10.55 0.07
C ALA A 142 20.06 -9.45 0.19
N LEU A 143 20.17 -8.38 -0.59
CA LEU A 143 19.22 -7.27 -0.58
C LEU A 143 17.82 -7.71 -1.04
N VAL A 144 17.72 -8.45 -2.16
CA VAL A 144 16.40 -8.90 -2.65
C VAL A 144 15.73 -9.88 -1.68
N ARG A 145 16.52 -10.75 -1.03
CA ARG A 145 16.00 -11.64 0.02
C ARG A 145 15.39 -10.84 1.16
N VAL A 146 16.11 -9.84 1.69
CA VAL A 146 15.59 -9.03 2.79
C VAL A 146 14.36 -8.21 2.38
N LEU A 147 14.34 -7.64 1.17
CA LEU A 147 13.15 -6.91 0.69
C LEU A 147 11.92 -7.81 0.60
N ARG A 148 12.07 -9.03 0.07
CA ARG A 148 10.97 -10.00 0.00
C ARG A 148 10.55 -10.49 1.39
N THR A 149 11.48 -10.67 2.32
CA THR A 149 11.15 -11.01 3.70
C THR A 149 10.38 -9.90 4.40
N LEU A 150 10.78 -8.64 4.20
CA LEU A 150 10.04 -7.49 4.72
C LEU A 150 8.62 -7.45 4.17
N GLN A 151 8.46 -7.61 2.85
CA GLN A 151 7.16 -7.68 2.20
C GLN A 151 6.30 -8.81 2.79
N ALA A 152 6.84 -10.03 2.89
CA ALA A 152 6.14 -11.18 3.45
C ALA A 152 5.64 -10.93 4.87
N SER A 153 6.46 -10.33 5.74
CA SER A 153 6.03 -9.95 7.09
C SER A 153 4.98 -8.85 7.08
N LEU A 154 5.03 -7.88 6.16
CA LEU A 154 4.05 -6.81 6.09
C LEU A 154 2.67 -7.28 5.60
N VAL A 155 2.62 -8.30 4.75
CA VAL A 155 1.35 -8.90 4.26
C VAL A 155 0.89 -10.08 5.12
N ASN A 156 1.67 -10.48 6.12
CA ASN A 156 1.27 -11.54 7.05
C ASN A 156 0.12 -11.04 7.91
N ARG A 157 -1.05 -11.68 7.81
CA ARG A 157 -2.27 -11.33 8.56
C ARG A 157 -2.07 -11.39 10.08
N GLY A 158 -1.18 -12.25 10.58
CA GLY A 158 -0.82 -12.33 12.00
C GLY A 158 -0.04 -11.12 12.52
N ASN A 159 0.53 -10.31 11.63
CA ASN A 159 1.29 -9.12 12.00
C ASN A 159 0.45 -7.83 12.00
N GLN A 160 -0.80 -7.87 11.53
CA GLN A 160 -1.62 -6.67 11.31
C GLN A 160 -2.05 -5.98 12.62
N GLY A 161 -2.01 -6.69 13.75
CA GLY A 161 -2.25 -6.09 15.07
C GLY A 161 -1.08 -5.25 15.61
N CYS A 162 0.04 -5.17 14.91
CA CYS A 162 1.23 -4.48 15.38
C CYS A 162 1.48 -3.15 14.64
N ASN A 163 1.26 -2.03 15.35
CA ASN A 163 1.48 -0.67 14.81
C ASN A 163 2.94 -0.42 14.37
N VAL A 164 3.92 -1.07 15.01
CA VAL A 164 5.32 -0.96 14.62
C VAL A 164 5.54 -1.49 13.20
N LEU A 165 4.93 -2.63 12.85
CA LEU A 165 5.04 -3.19 11.50
C LEU A 165 4.17 -2.42 10.51
N VAL A 166 2.87 -2.34 10.77
CA VAL A 166 1.87 -1.84 9.82
C VAL A 166 2.05 -0.36 9.49
N HIS A 167 2.50 0.46 10.44
CA HIS A 167 2.75 1.87 10.19
C HIS A 167 4.24 2.19 10.08
N GLY A 168 5.02 1.77 11.08
CA GLY A 168 6.43 2.15 11.19
C GLY A 168 7.28 1.55 10.07
N VAL A 169 7.30 0.22 9.97
CA VAL A 169 8.12 -0.52 9.00
C VAL A 169 7.54 -0.41 7.60
N CYS A 170 6.22 -0.53 7.46
CA CYS A 170 5.54 -0.41 6.16
C CYS A 170 5.89 0.92 5.48
N ARG A 171 5.77 2.04 6.20
CA ARG A 171 6.11 3.36 5.64
C ARG A 171 7.54 3.43 5.12
N GLU A 172 8.52 3.02 5.92
CA GLU A 172 9.93 3.06 5.47
C GLU A 172 10.15 2.14 4.26
N PHE A 173 9.51 0.96 4.23
CA PHE A 173 9.59 0.03 3.13
C PHE A 173 9.00 0.61 1.84
N VAL A 174 7.75 1.09 1.90
CA VAL A 174 7.01 1.67 0.78
C VAL A 174 7.74 2.88 0.22
N THR A 175 8.15 3.83 1.07
CA THR A 175 8.93 5.00 0.64
C THR A 175 10.23 4.59 -0.07
N PHE A 176 10.88 3.51 0.39
CA PHE A 176 12.11 3.04 -0.21
C PHE A 176 11.90 2.46 -1.62
N ILE A 177 10.86 1.63 -1.81
CA ILE A 177 10.58 0.91 -3.07
C ILE A 177 9.84 1.76 -4.12
N LEU A 178 9.07 2.77 -3.71
CA LEU A 178 8.42 3.70 -4.63
C LEU A 178 9.36 4.82 -5.07
N GLY A 179 10.19 5.33 -4.15
CA GLY A 179 11.05 6.48 -4.41
C GLY A 179 10.22 7.70 -4.83
N GLU A 180 10.49 8.23 -6.02
CA GLU A 180 9.76 9.37 -6.58
C GLU A 180 8.36 8.98 -7.10
N ASN A 181 8.08 7.68 -7.23
CA ASN A 181 6.81 7.15 -7.72
C ASN A 181 5.75 6.98 -6.63
N ALA A 182 5.74 7.86 -5.62
CA ALA A 182 4.91 7.70 -4.42
C ALA A 182 3.40 7.65 -4.71
N LYS A 183 2.94 8.22 -5.83
CA LYS A 183 1.52 8.29 -6.22
C LYS A 183 1.02 7.07 -7.02
N LEU A 184 1.91 6.16 -7.45
CA LEU A 184 1.50 5.03 -8.32
C LEU A 184 0.46 4.09 -7.68
N PRO A 185 0.54 3.72 -6.39
CA PRO A 185 -0.46 2.86 -5.78
C PRO A 185 -1.85 3.49 -5.77
N ASP A 186 -1.94 4.78 -5.43
CA ASP A 186 -3.21 5.52 -5.39
C ASP A 186 -3.85 5.58 -6.79
N VAL A 187 -3.03 5.81 -7.83
CA VAL A 187 -3.49 5.79 -9.23
C VAL A 187 -4.02 4.41 -9.62
N ALA A 188 -3.33 3.33 -9.23
CA ALA A 188 -3.77 1.98 -9.54
C ALA A 188 -5.09 1.61 -8.85
N MET A 189 -5.25 1.98 -7.57
CA MET A 189 -6.47 1.74 -6.83
C MET A 189 -7.65 2.54 -7.40
N ALA A 190 -7.42 3.79 -7.82
CA ALA A 190 -8.43 4.61 -8.49
C ALA A 190 -8.90 4.01 -9.82
N LEU A 191 -7.98 3.42 -10.61
CA LEU A 191 -8.33 2.77 -11.88
C LEU A 191 -9.15 1.50 -11.69
N CYS A 192 -8.98 0.78 -10.58
CA CYS A 192 -9.72 -0.45 -10.28
C CYS A 192 -11.04 -0.20 -9.55
N GLY A 193 -11.24 0.97 -8.92
CA GLY A 193 -12.45 1.33 -8.18
C GLY A 193 -13.66 1.74 -9.04
N CYS A 194 -13.54 1.77 -10.37
CA CYS A 194 -14.57 2.33 -11.27
C CYS A 194 -15.57 1.31 -11.84
N SER A 195 -15.76 0.13 -11.23
CA SER A 195 -16.75 -0.85 -11.74
C SER A 195 -17.61 -1.43 -10.63
N SER A 196 -18.47 -0.57 -10.05
CA SER A 196 -19.68 -0.95 -9.30
C SER A 196 -20.40 0.35 -8.95
N ASP A 197 -21.35 0.80 -9.79
CA ASP A 197 -22.55 1.59 -9.39
C ASP A 197 -23.32 2.12 -10.62
N GLN A 198 -23.59 1.26 -11.60
CA GLN A 198 -24.60 1.54 -12.63
C GLN A 198 -25.17 0.24 -13.21
N SER A 199 -25.63 -0.67 -12.36
CA SER A 199 -26.44 -1.81 -12.80
C SER A 199 -27.36 -2.30 -11.69
N THR A 200 -28.25 -1.41 -11.25
CA THR A 200 -29.51 -1.80 -10.60
C THR A 200 -30.58 -0.80 -10.98
N ARG A 201 -31.23 -1.00 -12.13
CA ARG A 201 -32.70 -1.04 -12.24
C ARG A 201 -33.10 -1.24 -13.70
N ASP A 202 -33.46 -2.48 -13.96
CA ASP A 202 -34.32 -2.84 -15.08
C ASP A 202 -35.73 -2.24 -14.88
N SER A 203 -36.40 -1.93 -16.00
CA SER A 203 -37.83 -1.60 -16.19
C SER A 203 -38.36 -0.25 -15.64
N SER A 204 -38.90 0.67 -16.45
CA SER A 204 -40.24 0.59 -17.10
C SER A 204 -40.44 1.69 -18.17
N ALA A 205 -41.37 1.43 -19.10
CA ALA A 205 -41.63 2.13 -20.36
C ALA A 205 -42.28 3.54 -20.33
N SER A 206 -42.05 4.26 -21.44
CA SER A 206 -42.91 5.19 -22.21
C SER A 206 -43.78 6.26 -21.52
N PHE A 207 -43.64 7.52 -21.97
CA PHE A 207 -44.74 8.30 -22.56
C PHE A 207 -44.16 9.41 -23.47
N MET A 208 -44.74 9.55 -24.66
CA MET A 208 -44.56 10.72 -25.52
C MET A 208 -45.49 11.83 -25.03
N SER A 209 -45.05 13.09 -25.13
CA SER A 209 -45.96 14.23 -25.19
C SER A 209 -45.34 15.30 -26.09
N GLU A 210 -45.95 15.46 -27.25
CA GLU A 210 -45.85 16.59 -28.18
C GLU A 210 -46.71 17.77 -27.69
N CYS A 211 -46.63 18.89 -28.41
CA CYS A 211 -47.35 20.18 -28.30
C CYS A 211 -46.65 21.24 -27.41
N SER A 212 -46.47 22.51 -27.80
CA SER A 212 -46.96 23.29 -28.94
C SER A 212 -46.03 24.48 -29.17
N ASP A 213 -45.89 24.83 -30.44
CA ASP A 213 -45.31 26.05 -31.01
C ASP A 213 -46.21 27.27 -30.72
N ASP A 214 -45.62 28.44 -30.46
CA ASP A 214 -46.24 29.77 -30.61
C ASP A 214 -45.14 30.86 -30.48
N GLU A 215 -44.68 31.31 -31.64
CA GLU A 215 -43.89 32.52 -31.89
C GLU A 215 -44.86 33.72 -32.06
N ASP A 216 -44.66 34.87 -31.41
CA ASP A 216 -44.96 36.17 -32.04
C ASP A 216 -44.36 37.42 -31.34
N TYR A 217 -43.50 38.10 -32.12
CA TYR A 217 -43.36 39.55 -32.40
C TYR A 217 -43.05 40.63 -31.32
N CYS A 218 -41.81 41.16 -31.46
CA CYS A 218 -41.41 42.55 -31.81
C CYS A 218 -41.89 43.77 -31.00
N GLU A 219 -40.93 44.57 -30.48
CA GLU A 219 -40.61 45.88 -31.08
C GLU A 219 -39.24 46.44 -30.63
N ASP A 220 -38.45 46.84 -31.64
CA ASP A 220 -37.21 47.59 -31.61
C ASP A 220 -37.49 49.08 -31.31
N ILE A 221 -36.83 49.69 -30.32
CA ILE A 221 -36.38 51.09 -30.41
C ILE A 221 -35.05 51.24 -29.64
N SER A 222 -33.95 51.31 -30.38
CA SER A 222 -32.79 52.16 -30.03
C SER A 222 -33.03 53.56 -30.63
N PRO A 223 -32.38 54.68 -30.22
CA PRO A 223 -30.95 54.75 -29.88
C PRO A 223 -30.50 55.83 -28.85
N PHE A 224 -29.24 55.67 -28.43
CA PHE A 224 -28.27 56.73 -28.12
C PHE A 224 -28.17 57.33 -26.69
N ASP A 225 -26.90 57.32 -26.23
CA ASP A 225 -26.19 58.13 -25.24
C ASP A 225 -26.17 57.84 -23.72
N ASP A 226 -24.95 58.03 -23.21
CA ASP A 226 -24.47 58.27 -21.85
C ASP A 226 -24.12 57.11 -20.90
N MET A 227 -22.97 56.55 -21.24
CA MET A 227 -21.82 56.28 -20.36
C MET A 227 -21.67 57.26 -19.17
N TYR A 228 -21.75 56.74 -17.92
CA TYR A 228 -20.80 56.91 -16.79
C TYR A 228 -21.46 56.67 -15.41
N GLY A 229 -21.08 55.55 -14.77
CA GLY A 229 -20.72 55.44 -13.34
C GLY A 229 -21.74 55.71 -12.23
N CYS A 230 -22.10 54.67 -11.47
CA CYS A 230 -22.44 54.75 -10.03
C CYS A 230 -22.07 53.42 -9.35
N ARG A 231 -20.96 53.35 -8.61
CA ARG A 231 -20.77 53.66 -7.18
C ARG A 231 -21.27 52.58 -6.22
N SER A 232 -20.31 52.07 -5.44
CA SER A 232 -20.45 51.19 -4.29
C SER A 232 -21.53 51.64 -3.28
N GLY A 233 -22.39 50.70 -2.88
CA GLY A 233 -23.16 50.77 -1.66
C GLY A 233 -22.45 50.05 -0.52
N ARG A 234 -21.88 50.81 0.41
CA ARG A 234 -21.46 50.35 1.74
C ARG A 234 -22.69 50.06 2.59
N GLY A 235 -22.73 48.89 3.23
CA GLY A 235 -23.54 48.63 4.43
C GLY A 235 -22.62 48.43 5.64
N TYR A 236 -22.58 49.41 6.54
CA TYR A 236 -22.02 49.29 7.88
C TYR A 236 -23.16 49.02 8.86
N CYS A 237 -22.95 48.09 9.80
CA CYS A 237 -23.49 48.01 11.18
C CYS A 237 -22.91 46.73 11.81
N LYS A 238 -22.44 46.65 13.05
CA LYS A 238 -22.11 47.59 14.13
C LYS A 238 -21.38 46.71 15.15
N SER A 239 -20.22 47.14 15.64
CA SER A 239 -19.49 46.46 16.70
C SER A 239 -20.28 46.59 18.01
N ASP A 240 -20.33 45.52 18.80
CA ASP A 240 -20.67 45.63 20.22
C ASP A 240 -19.48 45.18 21.08
N SER A 241 -19.26 45.95 22.14
CA SER A 241 -18.12 45.89 23.06
C SER A 241 -18.53 45.01 24.24
N GLY A 242 -17.70 44.10 24.72
CA GLY A 242 -16.68 44.44 25.72
C GLY A 242 -17.28 44.48 27.13
N GLN A 243 -17.09 43.38 27.87
CA GLN A 243 -16.73 43.39 29.30
C GLN A 243 -16.01 42.08 29.62
#